data_AF-A0A7C1IKK0-F1
#
_entry.id   AF-A0A7C1IKK0-F1
#
_cell.length_a   1.000
_cell.length_b   1.000
_cell.length_c   1.000
_cell.angle_alpha   90.00
_cell.angle_beta   90.00
_cell.angle_gamma   90.00
#
_symmetry.space_group_name_H-M   'P 1'
#
loop_
_entity.id
_entity.type
_entity.pdbx_description
1 polymer ?
#
loop_
_entity_poly.entity_id
_entity_poly.type
_entity_poly.pdbx_seq_one_letter_code
_entity_poly.pdbx_strand_id
1 'polypeptide(L)'
;MDWYIVVFDETGFTRRVAPPGGEAWTDSVTWDEIVRVCLEMEGLYGSDSLYVFTATRPESYQMPLQAESVQALLSELIQRRLFDAQLAIDATLGEGVYCWPKND
;
A
#
# COMPACT_ATOMS: atom_id res chain seq x y z
N MET A 1 -16.42 7.07 -10.93
CA MET A 1 -15.42 6.17 -11.54
C MET A 1 -14.15 6.43 -10.76
N ASP A 2 -13.59 5.42 -10.12
CA ASP A 2 -12.46 5.62 -9.21
C ASP A 2 -11.18 5.88 -10.00
N TRP A 3 -10.45 6.92 -9.62
CA TRP A 3 -9.22 7.33 -10.28
C TRP A 3 -8.01 6.46 -9.87
N TYR A 4 -8.17 5.65 -8.83
CA TYR A 4 -7.14 4.74 -8.32
C TYR A 4 -7.78 3.39 -8.00
N ILE A 5 -7.38 2.35 -8.74
CA ILE A 5 -7.89 0.99 -8.56
C ILE A 5 -6.71 0.04 -8.42
N VAL A 6 -6.75 -0.83 -7.42
CA VAL A 6 -5.84 -1.96 -7.28
C VAL A 6 -6.61 -3.26 -7.51
N VAL A 7 -6.04 -4.16 -8.30
CA VAL A 7 -6.53 -5.52 -8.49
C VAL A 7 -5.39 -6.46 -8.16
N PHE A 8 -5.66 -7.58 -7.51
CA PHE A 8 -4.63 -8.53 -7.11
C PHE A 8 -5.08 -9.96 -7.31
N ASP A 9 -4.11 -10.85 -7.48
CA ASP A 9 -4.31 -12.28 -7.70
C ASP A 9 -3.20 -13.10 -7.01
N GLU A 10 -3.06 -14.36 -7.40
CA GLU A 10 -2.06 -15.27 -6.82
C GLU A 10 -0.61 -14.81 -7.03
N THR A 11 -0.33 -14.03 -8.09
CA THR A 11 1.01 -13.65 -8.53
C THR A 11 1.46 -12.28 -8.02
N GLY A 12 0.54 -11.34 -7.88
CA GLY A 12 0.86 -9.99 -7.46
C GLY A 12 -0.35 -9.07 -7.40
N PHE A 13 -0.08 -7.77 -7.45
CA PHE A 13 -1.10 -6.75 -7.64
C PHE A 13 -0.76 -5.81 -8.80
N THR A 14 -1.80 -5.25 -9.40
CA THR A 14 -1.73 -4.27 -10.48
C THR A 14 -2.44 -3.00 -10.03
N ARG A 15 -1.77 -1.86 -10.20
CA ARG A 15 -2.37 -0.54 -9.98
C ARG A 15 -2.81 0.03 -11.31
N ARG A 16 -4.05 0.47 -11.38
CA ARG A 16 -4.66 1.16 -12.52
C ARG A 16 -5.02 2.56 -12.06
N VAL A 17 -4.31 3.55 -12.58
CA VAL A 17 -4.43 4.93 -12.10
C VAL A 17 -4.80 5.83 -13.26
N ALA A 18 -5.88 6.57 -13.11
CA ALA A 18 -6.44 7.50 -14.08
C ALA A 18 -6.69 8.85 -13.38
N PRO A 19 -5.63 9.63 -13.09
CA PRO A 19 -5.77 10.85 -12.32
C PRO A 19 -6.51 11.92 -13.14
N PRO A 20 -7.33 12.78 -12.51
CA PRO A 20 -8.01 13.87 -13.22
C PRO A 20 -7.01 14.80 -13.90
N GLY A 21 -7.13 14.97 -15.22
CA GLY A 21 -6.27 15.86 -16.01
C GLY A 21 -4.86 15.34 -16.28
N GLY A 22 -4.52 14.11 -15.91
CA GLY A 22 -3.25 13.45 -16.21
C GLY A 22 -3.40 12.25 -17.16
N GLU A 23 -2.27 11.70 -17.58
CA GLU A 23 -2.24 10.46 -18.36
C GLU A 23 -2.49 9.26 -17.44
N ALA A 24 -3.36 8.35 -17.88
CA ALA A 24 -3.61 7.11 -17.17
C ALA A 24 -2.42 6.16 -17.32
N TRP A 25 -2.11 5.42 -16.27
CA TRP A 25 -0.99 4.48 -16.26
C TRP A 25 -1.35 3.20 -15.51
N THR A 26 -0.54 2.17 -15.74
CA THR A 26 -0.69 0.87 -15.11
C THR A 26 0.68 0.25 -14.86
N ASP A 27 0.86 -0.30 -13.67
CA ASP A 27 2.02 -1.09 -13.31
C ASP A 27 1.62 -2.26 -12.40
N SER A 28 2.55 -3.21 -12.25
CA SER A 28 2.35 -4.41 -11.44
C SER A 28 3.54 -4.63 -10.50
N VAL A 29 3.26 -5.29 -9.38
CA VAL A 29 4.23 -5.71 -8.38
C VAL A 29 3.95 -7.17 -8.07
N THR A 30 4.98 -8.00 -8.13
CA THR A 30 4.87 -9.41 -7.71
C THR A 30 5.04 -9.53 -6.20
N TRP A 31 4.41 -10.54 -5.59
CA TRP A 31 4.46 -10.69 -4.13
C TRP A 31 5.87 -10.94 -3.59
N ASP A 32 6.68 -11.69 -4.34
CA ASP A 32 8.05 -12.07 -3.97
C ASP A 32 9.06 -10.92 -4.07
N GLU A 33 8.73 -9.86 -4.80
CA GLU A 33 9.55 -8.66 -4.87
C GLU A 33 9.37 -7.73 -3.66
N ILE A 34 8.30 -7.89 -2.87
CA ILE A 34 7.99 -7.01 -1.73
C ILE A 34 8.94 -7.29 -0.58
N VAL A 35 9.72 -6.26 -0.19
CA VAL A 35 10.70 -6.36 0.89
C VAL A 35 10.28 -5.62 2.15
N ARG A 36 9.39 -4.63 2.03
CA ARG A 36 8.91 -3.83 3.15
C ARG A 36 7.58 -3.17 2.81
N VAL A 37 6.72 -3.05 3.81
CA VAL A 37 5.45 -2.34 3.71
C VAL A 37 5.37 -1.35 4.87
N CYS A 38 4.89 -0.14 4.61
CA CYS A 38 4.66 0.87 5.65
C CYS A 38 3.26 1.50 5.51
N LEU A 39 2.61 1.72 6.64
CA LEU A 39 1.42 2.57 6.76
C LEU A 39 1.85 3.92 7.34
N GLU A 40 1.48 5.00 6.68
CA GLU A 40 1.59 6.35 7.21
C GLU A 40 0.20 6.85 7.55
N MET A 41 0.02 7.24 8.81
CA MET A 41 -1.22 7.75 9.37
C MET A 41 -1.00 9.21 9.73
N GLU A 42 -1.66 10.13 9.03
CA GLU A 42 -1.42 11.58 9.16
C GLU A 42 -2.51 12.31 9.98
N GLY A 43 -3.52 11.58 10.47
CA GLY A 43 -4.57 12.13 11.32
C GLY A 43 -5.60 12.98 10.58
N LEU A 44 -6.27 13.88 11.30
CA LEU A 44 -7.50 14.56 10.84
C LEU A 44 -7.38 15.39 9.55
N TYR A 45 -6.18 15.82 9.18
CA TYR A 45 -5.95 16.74 8.05
C TYR A 45 -5.01 16.20 6.99
N GLY A 46 -4.45 15.01 7.18
CA GLY A 46 -3.53 14.40 6.23
C GLY A 46 -4.16 13.23 5.47
N SER A 47 -3.39 12.71 4.52
CA SER A 47 -3.81 11.61 3.66
C SER A 47 -3.03 10.36 4.01
N ASP A 48 -3.66 9.48 4.77
CA ASP A 48 -3.08 8.18 5.10
C ASP A 48 -2.65 7.42 3.84
N SER A 49 -1.45 6.86 3.88
CA SER A 49 -0.77 6.28 2.72
C SER A 49 -0.24 4.88 3.03
N LEU A 50 -0.41 3.97 2.06
CA LEU A 50 0.25 2.68 2.03
C LEU A 50 1.48 2.77 1.12
N TYR A 51 2.64 2.41 1.66
CA TYR A 51 3.89 2.31 0.92
C TYR A 51 4.31 0.86 0.80
N VAL A 52 4.58 0.41 -0.42
CA VAL A 52 5.17 -0.90 -0.70
C VAL A 52 6.56 -0.71 -1.31
N PHE A 53 7.58 -1.27 -0.68
CA PHE A 53 8.95 -1.26 -1.16
C PHE A 53 9.27 -2.60 -1.79
N THR A 54 10.04 -2.56 -2.88
CA THR A 54 10.42 -3.76 -3.65
C THR A 54 11.92 -3.85 -3.81
N ALA A 55 12.45 -5.05 -4.07
CA ALA A 55 13.87 -5.25 -4.32
C ALA A 55 14.34 -4.67 -5.68
N THR A 56 13.42 -4.39 -6.60
CA THR A 56 13.74 -4.05 -8.00
C THR A 56 13.88 -2.56 -8.27
N ARG A 57 13.43 -1.70 -7.36
CA ARG A 57 13.54 -0.24 -7.47
C ARG A 57 13.75 0.44 -6.11
N PRO A 58 14.47 1.57 -6.08
CA PRO A 58 14.72 2.29 -4.83
C PRO A 58 13.48 3.04 -4.31
N GLU A 59 12.57 3.47 -5.16
CA GLU A 59 11.36 4.19 -4.76
C GLU A 59 10.24 3.23 -4.31
N SER A 60 9.45 3.64 -3.32
CA SER A 60 8.24 2.91 -2.92
C SER A 60 7.07 3.15 -3.87
N TYR A 61 6.14 2.20 -3.89
CA TYR A 61 4.81 2.33 -4.44
C TYR A 61 3.92 2.96 -3.38
N GLN A 62 3.68 4.27 -3.48
CA GLN A 62 2.73 4.99 -2.62
C GLN A 62 1.30 4.83 -3.16
N MET A 63 0.36 4.54 -2.26
CA MET A 63 -1.05 4.31 -2.57
C MET A 63 -1.94 4.97 -1.52
N PRO A 64 -3.03 5.66 -1.91
CA PRO A 64 -3.93 6.31 -0.98
C PRO A 64 -4.79 5.27 -0.25
N LEU A 65 -4.75 5.25 1.09
CA LEU A 65 -5.56 4.30 1.89
C LEU A 65 -7.06 4.60 1.82
N GLN A 66 -7.44 5.78 1.34
CA GLN A 66 -8.84 6.18 1.15
C GLN A 66 -9.49 5.43 -0.02
N ALA A 67 -8.71 4.82 -0.92
CA ALA A 67 -9.24 3.98 -1.98
C ALA A 67 -9.60 2.59 -1.42
N GLU A 68 -10.85 2.16 -1.59
CA GLU A 68 -11.36 0.88 -1.09
C GLU A 68 -10.51 -0.32 -1.56
N SER A 69 -10.07 -0.31 -2.83
CA SER A 69 -9.18 -1.34 -3.37
C SER A 69 -7.80 -1.40 -2.69
N VAL A 70 -7.32 -0.28 -2.14
CA VAL A 70 -6.05 -0.23 -1.40
C VAL A 70 -6.23 -0.80 0.02
N GLN A 71 -7.39 -0.61 0.65
CA GLN A 71 -7.72 -1.28 1.92
C GLN A 71 -7.86 -2.79 1.74
N ALA A 72 -8.44 -3.22 0.62
CA ALA A 72 -8.47 -4.64 0.24
C ALA A 72 -7.06 -5.19 0.03
N LEU A 73 -6.17 -4.45 -0.64
CA LEU A 73 -4.76 -4.83 -0.80
C LEU A 73 -4.06 -4.94 0.56
N LEU A 74 -4.26 -4.00 1.49
CA LEU A 74 -3.67 -4.08 2.83
C LEU A 74 -4.09 -5.36 3.56
N SER A 75 -5.38 -5.72 3.45
CA SER A 75 -5.89 -6.98 4.02
C SER A 75 -5.18 -8.20 3.41
N GLU A 76 -4.97 -8.21 2.09
CA GLU A 76 -4.23 -9.27 1.39
C GLU A 76 -2.76 -9.35 1.83
N LEU A 77 -2.07 -8.20 1.98
CA LEU A 77 -0.70 -8.13 2.48
C LEU A 77 -0.58 -8.72 3.89
N ILE A 78 -1.55 -8.47 4.76
CA ILE A 78 -1.63 -9.06 6.10
C ILE A 78 -1.85 -10.57 6.02
N GLN A 79 -2.80 -11.04 5.20
CA GLN A 79 -3.07 -12.47 5.02
C GLN A 79 -1.86 -13.26 4.52
N ARG A 80 -1.07 -12.64 3.61
CA ARG A 80 0.18 -13.20 3.09
C ARG A 80 1.36 -13.06 4.04
N ARG A 81 1.18 -12.44 5.22
CA ARG A 81 2.22 -12.15 6.22
C ARG A 81 3.33 -11.23 5.69
N LEU A 82 3.01 -10.40 4.70
CA LEU A 82 3.88 -9.34 4.17
C LEU A 82 3.74 -8.04 4.97
N PHE A 83 2.71 -7.93 5.80
CA PHE A 83 2.56 -6.89 6.81
C PHE A 83 2.04 -7.48 8.12
N ASP A 84 2.45 -6.92 9.25
CA ASP A 84 2.06 -7.42 10.56
C ASP A 84 0.65 -6.95 10.96
N ALA A 85 -0.19 -7.89 11.40
CA ALA A 85 -1.58 -7.62 11.73
C ALA A 85 -1.72 -6.73 12.97
N GLN A 86 -0.87 -6.91 13.98
CA GLN A 86 -0.93 -6.08 15.19
C GLN A 86 -0.47 -4.66 14.88
N LEU A 87 0.57 -4.52 14.06
CA LEU A 87 1.05 -3.22 13.60
C LEU A 87 -0.01 -2.46 12.80
N ALA A 88 -0.83 -3.15 12.00
CA ALA A 88 -1.98 -2.54 11.32
C ALA A 88 -3.02 -2.00 12.32
N ILE A 89 -3.35 -2.78 13.36
CA ILE A 89 -4.27 -2.34 14.43
C ILE A 89 -3.70 -1.11 15.14
N ASP A 90 -2.42 -1.16 15.52
CA ASP A 90 -1.74 -0.06 16.22
C ASP A 90 -1.74 1.22 15.36
N ALA A 91 -1.57 1.10 14.04
CA ALA A 91 -1.65 2.23 13.11
C ALA A 91 -3.03 2.89 13.11
N THR A 92 -4.13 2.13 13.16
CA THR A 92 -5.49 2.70 13.20
C THR A 92 -5.79 3.50 14.48
N LEU A 93 -5.01 3.32 15.53
CA LEU A 93 -5.20 3.96 16.84
C LEU A 93 -4.29 5.18 17.05
N GLY A 94 -3.40 5.49 16.10
CA GLY A 94 -2.39 6.53 16.26
C GLY A 94 -2.05 7.27 14.97
N GLU A 95 -1.04 8.12 15.08
CA GLU A 95 -0.43 8.86 13.97
C GLU A 95 1.04 8.46 13.85
N GLY A 96 1.58 8.52 12.63
CA GLY A 96 2.99 8.22 12.34
C GLY A 96 3.17 7.13 11.30
N VAL A 97 4.40 6.62 11.20
CA VAL A 97 4.80 5.64 10.18
C VAL A 97 5.07 4.27 10.82
N TYR A 98 4.34 3.27 10.34
CA TYR A 98 4.32 1.91 10.87
C TYR A 98 4.82 0.95 9.78
N CYS A 99 6.06 0.48 9.91
CA CYS A 99 6.72 -0.35 8.90
C CYS A 99 6.95 -1.80 9.36
N TRP A 100 6.79 -2.73 8.41
CA TRP A 100 7.15 -4.13 8.55
C TRP A 100 7.97 -4.61 7.34
N PRO A 101 9.08 -5.37 7.56
CA PRO A 101 9.73 -5.57 8.86
C PRO A 101 10.20 -4.23 9.47
N LYS A 102 10.39 -4.22 10.79
CA LYS A 102 11.03 -3.08 11.45
C LYS A 102 12.47 -2.97 10.93
N ASN A 103 12.93 -1.75 10.67
CA ASN A 103 14.37 -1.55 10.54
C ASN A 103 15.00 -1.75 11.92
N ASP A 104 16.09 -2.52 11.98
CA ASP A 104 17.05 -2.47 13.10
C ASP A 104 17.70 -1.08 13.20
#